data_AF-E4ZWP8-F1
#
_entry.id   AF-E4ZWP8-F1
#
_cell.length_a   1.000
_cell.length_b   1.000
_cell.length_c   1.000
_cell.angle_alpha   90.00
_cell.angle_beta   90.00
_cell.angle_gamma   90.00
#
_symmetry.space_group_name_H-M   'P 1'
#
loop_
_entity.id
_entity.type
_entity.pdbx_description
1 polymer ?
#
loop_
_entity_poly.entity_id
_entity_poly.type
_entity_poly.pdbx_seq_one_letter_code
_entity_poly.pdbx_strand_id
1 'polypeptide(L)'
;MLIDPELPAGSSTPHPQRPSPHQFIYLGLWYLTSEMFQVVQYPELPGLYILKLPQIQDFRQVLLEMDDYVIVMDAPPEQAPAVVDWARKNLGKPIGQVWPTHHHHDHAFGVKTYSQAGATVVVPEMAKEYYSNIPGIKFETYM
;
A
#
# COMPACT_ATOMS: atom_id res chain seq x y z
N MET A 1 -9.03 61.04 24.54
CA MET A 1 -7.72 60.70 23.97
C MET A 1 -7.66 59.18 23.90
N LEU A 2 -7.95 58.65 22.70
CA LEU A 2 -7.68 57.29 22.17
C LEU A 2 -8.27 56.13 22.99
N ILE A 3 -9.52 55.67 22.83
CA ILE A 3 -10.10 54.89 21.70
C ILE A 3 -9.06 54.37 20.70
N ASP A 4 -8.64 53.12 20.85
CA ASP A 4 -8.03 52.33 19.79
C ASP A 4 -9.16 51.48 19.15
N PRO A 5 -9.36 51.56 17.83
CA PRO A 5 -10.49 50.98 17.14
C PRO A 5 -10.31 49.47 16.90
N GLU A 6 -11.45 48.83 16.63
CA GLU A 6 -11.63 47.45 16.18
C GLU A 6 -10.41 46.84 15.47
N LEU A 7 -9.89 45.74 16.04
CA LEU A 7 -9.07 44.79 15.29
C LEU A 7 -9.91 44.35 14.07
N PRO A 8 -9.40 44.48 12.83
CA PRO A 8 -10.13 44.02 11.67
C PRO A 8 -10.38 42.51 11.81
N ALA A 9 -11.64 42.11 11.61
CA ALA A 9 -12.02 40.71 11.46
C ALA A 9 -11.03 40.06 10.49
N GLY A 10 -10.33 39.04 10.98
CA GLY A 10 -9.29 38.34 10.23
C GLY A 10 -9.80 38.03 8.83
N SER A 11 -9.11 38.58 7.84
CA SER A 11 -9.38 38.34 6.43
C SER A 11 -9.52 36.84 6.19
N SER A 12 -10.70 36.41 5.74
CA SER A 12 -10.90 35.11 5.13
C SER A 12 -10.16 35.07 3.80
N THR A 13 -8.82 35.05 3.88
CA THR A 13 -8.04 34.47 2.79
C THR A 13 -8.59 33.05 2.62
N PRO A 14 -9.04 32.65 1.42
CA PRO A 14 -9.32 31.26 1.20
C PRO A 14 -8.00 30.56 1.49
N HIS A 15 -7.95 29.75 2.55
CA HIS A 15 -6.96 28.69 2.56
C HIS A 15 -7.14 27.99 1.21
N PRO A 16 -6.07 27.84 0.39
CA PRO A 16 -6.17 27.00 -0.78
C PRO A 16 -6.79 25.70 -0.27
N GLN A 17 -7.93 25.30 -0.86
CA GLN A 17 -8.55 24.05 -0.48
C GLN A 17 -7.44 23.02 -0.56
N ARG A 18 -6.96 22.55 0.59
CA ARG A 18 -6.12 21.38 0.63
C ARG A 18 -6.94 20.37 -0.14
N PRO A 19 -6.48 19.85 -1.28
CA PRO A 19 -7.25 18.84 -1.99
C PRO A 19 -7.57 17.80 -0.94
N SER A 20 -8.86 17.52 -0.76
CA SER A 20 -9.30 16.49 0.17
C SER A 20 -8.43 15.26 -0.10
N PRO A 21 -7.83 14.62 0.91
CA PRO A 21 -6.92 13.50 0.68
C PRO A 21 -7.61 12.30 0.01
N HIS A 22 -8.92 12.35 -0.14
CA HIS A 22 -9.72 11.45 -0.97
C HIS A 22 -9.62 11.80 -2.47
N GLN A 23 -8.41 11.94 -3.00
CA GLN A 23 -8.19 11.56 -4.39
C GLN A 23 -8.22 10.04 -4.38
N PHE A 24 -9.14 9.44 -5.13
CA PHE A 24 -8.97 8.05 -5.56
C PHE A 24 -7.70 8.04 -6.40
N ILE A 25 -6.55 7.83 -5.77
CA ILE A 25 -5.27 7.87 -6.44
C ILE A 25 -5.20 6.58 -7.26
N TYR A 26 -5.69 6.65 -8.50
CA TYR A 26 -5.36 5.70 -9.54
C TYR A 26 -3.87 5.83 -9.83
N LEU A 27 -3.07 5.08 -9.06
CA LEU A 27 -1.62 4.96 -9.25
C LEU A 27 -1.27 3.98 -10.38
N GLY A 28 -2.27 3.39 -11.04
CA GLY A 28 -2.05 2.44 -12.12
C GLY A 28 -1.62 3.12 -13.41
N LEU A 29 -0.39 2.83 -13.85
CA LEU A 29 -0.07 2.92 -15.26
C LEU A 29 -0.90 1.83 -15.97
N TRP A 30 -1.67 2.19 -17.00
CA TRP A 30 -2.52 1.26 -17.77
C TRP A 30 -1.77 0.02 -18.33
N TYR A 31 -0.44 0.05 -18.35
CA TYR A 31 0.46 -1.00 -18.84
C TYR A 31 1.53 -1.37 -17.80
N LEU A 32 1.24 -1.27 -16.50
CA LEU A 32 2.20 -1.59 -15.45
C LEU A 32 2.67 -3.06 -15.56
N THR A 33 3.99 -3.26 -15.55
CA THR A 33 4.63 -4.58 -15.48
C THR A 33 5.69 -4.62 -14.38
N SER A 34 6.08 -5.83 -13.95
CA SER A 34 7.13 -6.03 -12.95
C SER A 34 8.47 -5.37 -13.32
N GLU A 35 8.76 -5.23 -14.62
CA GLU A 35 10.01 -4.66 -15.13
C GLU A 35 10.11 -3.15 -14.88
N MET A 36 9.00 -2.50 -14.52
CA MET A 36 8.96 -1.06 -14.26
C MET A 36 9.38 -0.71 -12.84
N PHE A 37 9.49 -1.69 -11.94
CA PHE A 37 9.91 -1.45 -10.57
C PHE A 37 11.40 -1.12 -10.51
N GLN A 38 11.70 0.03 -9.90
CA GLN A 38 13.02 0.27 -9.34
C GLN A 38 13.09 -0.40 -7.96
N VAL A 39 14.09 -1.25 -7.76
CA VAL A 39 14.29 -1.98 -6.51
C VAL A 39 15.33 -1.26 -5.65
N VAL A 40 15.02 -1.07 -4.38
CA VAL A 40 15.97 -0.62 -3.36
C VAL A 40 16.17 -1.75 -2.35
N GLN A 41 17.42 -2.07 -2.06
CA GLN A 41 17.84 -3.02 -1.02
C GLN A 41 18.88 -2.35 -0.13
N TYR A 42 18.93 -2.81 1.12
CA TYR A 42 19.90 -2.37 2.10
C TYR A 42 20.86 -3.54 2.40
N PRO A 43 22.19 -3.36 2.31
CA PRO A 43 23.15 -4.44 2.56
C PRO A 43 23.00 -5.12 3.92
N GLU A 44 22.57 -4.37 4.94
CA GLU A 44 22.30 -4.84 6.29
C GLU A 44 21.01 -5.68 6.42
N LEU A 45 20.12 -5.61 5.44
CA LEU A 45 18.84 -6.32 5.38
C LEU A 45 18.64 -6.91 3.97
N PRO A 46 19.45 -7.91 3.55
CA PRO A 46 19.46 -8.38 2.16
C PRO A 46 18.12 -8.96 1.68
N GLY A 47 17.30 -9.50 2.60
CA GLY A 47 15.95 -9.99 2.29
C GLY A 47 14.86 -8.92 2.25
N LEU A 48 15.18 -7.65 2.53
CA LEU A 48 14.23 -6.54 2.47
C LEU A 48 14.34 -5.83 1.12
N TYR A 49 13.23 -5.82 0.37
CA TYR A 49 13.11 -5.16 -0.91
C TYR A 49 12.08 -4.04 -0.82
N ILE A 50 12.42 -2.87 -1.35
CA ILE A 50 11.47 -1.77 -1.54
C ILE A 50 11.31 -1.56 -3.04
N LEU A 51 10.14 -1.91 -3.57
CA LEU A 51 9.78 -1.63 -4.95
C LEU A 51 9.22 -0.21 -5.06
N LYS A 52 9.73 0.52 -6.04
CA LYS A 52 9.35 1.89 -6.34
C LYS A 52 8.94 1.99 -7.81
N LEU A 53 8.02 2.89 -8.09
CA LEU A 53 7.72 3.34 -9.45
C LEU A 53 8.22 4.77 -9.56
N PRO A 54 9.30 5.04 -10.31
CA PRO A 54 9.88 6.39 -10.39
C PRO A 54 8.89 7.46 -10.86
N GLN A 55 7.85 7.06 -11.62
CA GLN A 55 6.79 7.93 -12.10
C GLN A 55 5.75 8.27 -11.01
N ILE A 56 5.82 7.61 -9.84
CA ILE A 56 4.87 7.71 -8.75
C ILE A 56 5.64 7.99 -7.46
N GLN A 57 5.66 9.25 -7.05
CA GLN A 57 6.53 9.72 -5.98
C GLN A 57 6.35 8.95 -4.67
N ASP A 58 5.10 8.67 -4.29
CA ASP A 58 4.76 8.18 -2.96
C ASP A 58 4.49 6.66 -2.92
N PHE A 59 4.61 5.96 -4.06
CA PHE A 59 4.47 4.50 -4.07
C PHE A 59 5.73 3.83 -3.49
N ARG A 60 5.53 3.04 -2.44
CA ARG A 60 6.53 2.14 -1.85
C ARG A 60 5.85 0.83 -1.53
N GLN A 61 6.29 -0.24 -2.18
CA GLN A 61 5.87 -1.60 -1.82
C GLN A 61 7.02 -2.28 -1.10
N VAL A 62 6.80 -2.70 0.14
CA VAL A 62 7.79 -3.40 0.94
C VAL A 62 7.56 -4.91 0.83
N LEU A 63 8.60 -5.64 0.47
CA LEU A 63 8.65 -7.10 0.40
C LEU A 63 9.71 -7.60 1.37
N LEU A 64 9.38 -8.62 2.14
CA LEU A 64 10.33 -9.38 2.95
C LEU A 64 10.42 -10.80 2.41
N GLU A 65 11.61 -11.17 1.97
CA GLU A 65 11.91 -12.52 1.48
C GLU A 65 12.15 -13.47 2.65
N MET A 66 11.32 -14.52 2.71
CA MET A 66 11.47 -15.66 3.62
C MET A 66 12.10 -16.84 2.86
N ASP A 67 12.36 -17.96 3.52
CA ASP A 67 13.02 -19.12 2.89
C ASP A 67 12.23 -19.69 1.70
N ASP A 68 10.91 -19.80 1.84
CA ASP A 68 10.00 -20.46 0.89
C ASP A 68 8.91 -19.54 0.31
N TYR A 69 8.73 -18.33 0.83
CA TYR A 69 7.74 -17.36 0.36
C TYR A 69 8.19 -15.91 0.55
N VAL A 70 7.36 -14.97 0.09
CA VAL A 70 7.54 -13.52 0.29
C VAL A 70 6.36 -12.97 1.09
N ILE A 71 6.65 -12.12 2.07
CA ILE A 71 5.66 -11.28 2.76
C ILE A 71 5.57 -9.95 2.02
N VAL A 72 4.35 -9.49 1.75
CA VAL A 72 4.09 -8.17 1.17
C VAL A 72 3.38 -7.30 2.19
N MET A 73 3.91 -6.11 2.44
CA MET A 73 3.26 -5.09 3.28
C MET A 73 2.44 -4.16 2.41
N ASP A 74 1.15 -3.97 2.74
CA ASP A 74 0.15 -3.23 1.96
C ASP A 74 -0.18 -3.80 0.57
N ALA A 75 -1.35 -3.45 0.06
CA ALA A 75 -1.91 -4.00 -1.15
C ALA A 75 -2.62 -2.95 -2.01
N PRO A 76 -1.87 -2.05 -2.67
CA PRO A 76 -2.44 -1.14 -3.65
C PRO A 76 -2.92 -1.95 -4.88
N PRO A 77 -4.19 -1.80 -5.29
CA PRO A 77 -4.84 -2.75 -6.20
C PRO A 77 -4.24 -2.78 -7.60
N GLU A 78 -3.78 -1.65 -8.14
CA GLU A 78 -3.25 -1.58 -9.49
C GLU A 78 -1.85 -2.24 -9.60
N GLN A 79 -1.05 -2.20 -8.54
CA GLN A 79 0.32 -2.72 -8.53
C GLN A 79 0.40 -4.18 -8.08
N ALA A 80 -0.58 -4.66 -7.31
CA ALA A 80 -0.57 -6.01 -6.75
C ALA A 80 -0.26 -7.13 -7.77
N PRO A 81 -0.84 -7.16 -8.99
CA PRO A 81 -0.49 -8.19 -9.98
C PRO A 81 0.98 -8.13 -10.42
N ALA A 82 1.53 -6.92 -10.58
CA ALA A 82 2.93 -6.73 -10.97
C ALA A 82 3.88 -7.13 -9.84
N VAL A 83 3.50 -6.92 -8.58
CA VAL A 83 4.29 -7.35 -7.41
C VAL A 83 4.34 -8.88 -7.31
N VAL A 84 3.21 -9.57 -7.53
CA VAL A 84 3.17 -11.04 -7.60
C VAL A 84 4.10 -11.55 -8.71
N ASP A 85 4.03 -10.95 -9.91
CA ASP A 85 4.90 -11.32 -11.02
C ASP A 85 6.39 -11.05 -10.72
N TRP A 86 6.70 -9.91 -10.09
CA TRP A 86 8.06 -9.55 -9.71
C TRP A 86 8.66 -10.56 -8.73
N ALA A 87 7.94 -10.94 -7.67
CA ALA A 87 8.42 -11.92 -6.70
C ALA A 87 8.67 -13.28 -7.35
N ARG A 88 7.76 -13.74 -8.20
CA ARG A 88 7.90 -14.99 -8.96
C ARG A 88 9.15 -14.98 -9.84
N LYS A 89 9.38 -13.89 -10.60
CA LYS A 89 10.48 -13.80 -11.57
C LYS A 89 11.84 -13.61 -10.91
N ASN A 90 11.93 -12.75 -9.89
CA ASN A 90 13.20 -12.31 -9.32
C ASN A 90 13.63 -13.16 -8.13
N LEU A 91 12.67 -13.67 -7.35
CA LEU A 91 12.96 -14.46 -6.14
C LEU A 91 12.61 -15.94 -6.33
N GLY A 92 11.87 -16.30 -7.37
CA GLY A 92 11.39 -17.68 -7.56
C GLY A 92 10.39 -18.14 -6.50
N LYS A 93 9.84 -17.20 -5.73
CA LYS A 93 9.02 -17.47 -4.53
C LYS A 93 7.59 -16.93 -4.70
N PRO A 94 6.57 -17.66 -4.20
CA PRO A 94 5.21 -17.16 -4.17
C PRO A 94 5.05 -16.06 -3.10
N ILE A 95 3.99 -15.25 -3.22
CA ILE A 95 3.55 -14.42 -2.10
C ILE A 95 2.83 -15.34 -1.11
N GLY A 96 3.41 -15.50 0.08
CA GLY A 96 2.85 -16.35 1.12
C GLY A 96 1.95 -15.59 2.09
N GLN A 97 2.23 -14.29 2.30
CA GLN A 97 1.44 -13.45 3.18
C GLN A 97 1.28 -12.02 2.65
N VAL A 98 0.13 -11.40 2.92
CA VAL A 98 -0.12 -9.97 2.69
C VAL A 98 -0.60 -9.32 3.98
N TRP A 99 0.03 -8.20 4.33
CA TRP A 99 -0.12 -7.49 5.59
C TRP A 99 -0.62 -6.07 5.29
N PRO A 100 -1.93 -5.86 5.09
CA PRO A 100 -2.47 -4.51 4.90
C PRO A 100 -2.45 -3.74 6.23
N THR A 101 -1.87 -2.55 6.23
CA THR A 101 -1.72 -1.73 7.45
C THR A 101 -3.05 -1.14 7.93
N HIS A 102 -3.93 -0.75 6.99
CA HIS A 102 -5.26 -0.23 7.27
C HIS A 102 -6.17 -0.31 6.02
N HIS A 103 -7.44 0.08 6.17
CA HIS A 103 -8.53 -0.17 5.22
C HIS A 103 -8.62 0.81 4.04
N HIS A 104 -7.66 1.71 3.86
CA HIS A 104 -7.69 2.65 2.73
C HIS A 104 -7.35 1.96 1.41
N HIS A 105 -7.76 2.58 0.31
CA HIS A 105 -7.68 2.01 -1.05
C HIS A 105 -6.28 1.53 -1.41
N ASP A 106 -5.29 2.39 -1.20
CA ASP A 106 -3.87 2.18 -1.45
C ASP A 106 -3.20 1.13 -0.55
N HIS A 107 -3.88 0.70 0.52
CA HIS A 107 -3.35 -0.28 1.47
C HIS A 107 -4.08 -1.63 1.42
N ALA A 108 -5.37 -1.66 1.08
CA ALA A 108 -6.20 -2.84 1.28
C ALA A 108 -6.86 -3.41 0.03
N PHE A 109 -7.11 -2.62 -1.01
CA PHE A 109 -8.03 -3.04 -2.07
C PHE A 109 -7.45 -4.11 -2.99
N GLY A 110 -6.12 -4.23 -3.04
CA GLY A 110 -5.39 -5.30 -3.72
C GLY A 110 -5.29 -6.61 -2.94
N VAL A 111 -5.79 -6.69 -1.69
CA VAL A 111 -5.70 -7.92 -0.86
C VAL A 111 -6.32 -9.12 -1.57
N LYS A 112 -7.41 -8.91 -2.32
CA LYS A 112 -8.03 -9.97 -3.12
C LYS A 112 -7.06 -10.59 -4.12
N THR A 113 -6.20 -9.80 -4.76
CA THR A 113 -5.21 -10.28 -5.73
C THR A 113 -4.22 -11.24 -5.06
N TYR A 114 -3.69 -10.86 -3.88
CA TYR A 114 -2.77 -11.72 -3.15
C TYR A 114 -3.44 -12.98 -2.57
N SER A 115 -4.66 -12.84 -2.05
CA SER A 115 -5.48 -13.97 -1.58
C SER A 115 -5.72 -15.00 -2.69
N GLN A 116 -6.07 -14.53 -3.91
CA GLN A 116 -6.23 -15.39 -5.09
C GLN A 116 -4.90 -16.02 -5.57
N ALA A 117 -3.76 -15.38 -5.28
CA ALA A 117 -2.44 -15.96 -5.49
C ALA A 117 -2.04 -17.00 -4.41
N GLY A 118 -2.90 -17.24 -3.42
CA GLY A 118 -2.73 -18.25 -2.38
C GLY A 118 -2.22 -17.72 -1.03
N ALA A 119 -1.97 -16.41 -0.92
CA ALA A 119 -1.42 -15.78 0.26
C ALA A 119 -2.41 -15.78 1.45
N THR A 120 -1.88 -15.90 2.66
CA THR A 120 -2.62 -15.67 3.91
C THR A 120 -2.69 -14.16 4.18
N VAL A 121 -3.87 -13.67 4.53
CA VAL A 121 -4.08 -12.28 4.92
C VAL A 121 -3.85 -12.14 6.42
N VAL A 122 -2.83 -11.38 6.79
CA VAL A 122 -2.43 -11.18 8.19
C VAL A 122 -2.92 -9.83 8.67
N VAL A 123 -3.83 -9.81 9.65
CA VAL A 123 -4.54 -8.61 10.10
C VAL A 123 -4.84 -8.66 11.60
N PRO A 124 -5.09 -7.52 12.28
CA PRO A 124 -5.60 -7.57 13.65
C PRO A 124 -6.98 -8.22 13.67
N GLU A 125 -7.36 -8.89 14.76
CA GLU A 125 -8.64 -9.62 14.86
C GLU A 125 -9.85 -8.72 14.50
N MET A 126 -9.83 -7.45 14.91
CA MET A 126 -10.89 -6.47 14.59
C MET A 126 -11.09 -6.22 13.09
N ALA A 127 -10.07 -6.46 12.26
CA ALA A 127 -10.12 -6.23 10.82
C ALA A 127 -10.50 -7.48 10.01
N LYS A 128 -10.57 -8.66 10.63
CA LYS A 128 -10.90 -9.92 9.93
C LYS A 128 -12.22 -9.83 9.17
N GLU A 129 -13.25 -9.28 9.80
CA GLU A 129 -14.59 -9.15 9.19
C GLU A 129 -14.59 -8.21 7.97
N TYR A 130 -13.72 -7.20 7.93
CA TYR A 130 -13.60 -6.30 6.79
C TYR A 130 -13.24 -7.06 5.50
N TYR A 131 -12.42 -8.11 5.60
CA TYR A 131 -11.94 -8.88 4.45
C TYR A 131 -12.72 -10.18 4.20
N SER A 132 -13.68 -10.54 5.06
CA SER A 132 -14.36 -11.86 5.04
C SER A 132 -15.13 -12.15 3.75
N ASN A 133 -15.52 -11.11 3.02
CA ASN A 133 -16.22 -11.21 1.73
C ASN A 133 -15.33 -11.64 0.56
N ILE A 134 -14.02 -11.80 0.75
CA ILE A 134 -13.11 -12.32 -0.28
C ILE A 134 -13.25 -13.86 -0.31
N PRO A 135 -13.72 -14.47 -1.42
CA PRO A 135 -13.93 -15.91 -1.47
C PRO A 135 -12.63 -16.70 -1.29
N GLY A 136 -12.64 -17.71 -0.42
CA GLY A 136 -11.51 -18.60 -0.18
C GLY A 136 -10.34 -17.96 0.59
N ILE A 137 -10.53 -16.78 1.17
CA ILE A 137 -9.52 -16.09 1.97
C ILE A 137 -9.03 -16.94 3.15
N LYS A 138 -7.72 -16.92 3.37
CA LYS A 138 -7.07 -17.49 4.55
C LYS A 138 -6.66 -16.34 5.47
N PHE A 139 -6.84 -16.52 6.77
CA PHE A 139 -6.48 -15.53 7.77
C PHE A 139 -5.48 -16.09 8.76
N GLU A 140 -4.53 -15.24 9.14
CA GLU A 140 -3.87 -15.29 10.43
C GLU A 140 -4.15 -13.96 11.12
N THR A 141 -4.55 -14.00 12.39
CA THR A 141 -4.89 -12.80 13.14
C THR A 141 -3.98 -12.61 14.34
N TYR A 142 -3.79 -11.35 14.72
CA TYR A 142 -3.06 -10.97 15.93
C TYR A 142 -3.91 -10.04 16.81
N MET A 143 -3.52 -9.99 18.10
CA MET A 143 -4.25 -9.29 19.16
C MET A 143 -3.92 -7.80 19.21
#